data_AF-A0A9W6UEQ8-F1
#
_entry.id   AF-A0A9W6UEQ8-F1
#
_cell.length_a   1.000
_cell.length_b   1.000
_cell.length_c   1.000
_cell.angle_alpha   90.00
_cell.angle_beta   90.00
_cell.angle_gamma   90.00
#
_symmetry.space_group_name_H-M   'P 1'
#
loop_
_entity.id
_entity.type
_entity.pdbx_description
1 polymer ?
#
loop_
_entity_poly.entity_id
_entity_poly.type
_entity_poly.pdbx_seq_one_letter_code
_entity_poly.pdbx_strand_id
1 'polypeptide(L)'
;MKSIKDLLIWYNNLDVVPFTKAIKAQRELLKRFDLDMFADGVSLPGLSEKVMYQTCFNNLQCPDKKPANAFQFSAKRMAGYKSQDAKAKRNFGVTLEHVNTLLQKQKYLCGLCYCQLTADTGSVMKIRGGKVCKKIIGYDANALYLWALGNEMPCGRLTTVEAYDGIIDDIKADKVFGFLECDIRTPEHLKQYFGEMTPIFKNILIEAIIWKYWSTHRQ
;
A
#
# COMPACT_ATOMS: atom_id res chain seq x y z
N MET A 1 -23.09 -14.50 41.06
CA MET A 1 -22.80 -13.08 41.39
C MET A 1 -23.88 -12.59 42.34
N LYS A 2 -23.51 -11.90 43.42
CA LYS A 2 -24.43 -11.29 44.40
C LYS A 2 -24.26 -9.78 44.50
N SER A 3 -23.16 -9.24 43.96
CA SER A 3 -22.82 -7.82 43.96
C SER A 3 -22.22 -7.39 42.62
N ILE A 4 -22.17 -6.06 42.38
CA ILE A 4 -21.45 -5.47 41.23
C ILE A 4 -19.98 -5.86 41.24
N LYS A 5 -19.36 -6.01 42.43
CA LYS A 5 -17.97 -6.48 42.57
C LYS A 5 -17.78 -7.89 41.98
N ASP A 6 -18.71 -8.80 42.20
CA ASP A 6 -18.63 -10.16 41.65
C ASP A 6 -18.75 -10.18 40.12
N LEU A 7 -19.59 -9.29 39.57
CA LEU A 7 -19.72 -9.10 38.13
C LEU A 7 -18.43 -8.57 37.52
N LEU A 8 -17.81 -7.55 38.13
CA LEU A 8 -16.54 -6.99 37.67
C LEU A 8 -15.40 -8.01 37.75
N ILE A 9 -15.33 -8.83 38.81
CA ILE A 9 -14.35 -9.92 38.92
C ILE A 9 -14.54 -10.95 37.81
N TRP A 10 -15.78 -11.39 37.57
CA TRP A 10 -16.08 -12.37 36.52
C TRP A 10 -15.78 -11.81 35.12
N TYR A 11 -16.18 -10.56 34.84
CA TYR A 11 -15.91 -9.88 33.58
C TYR A 11 -14.40 -9.74 33.33
N ASN A 12 -13.64 -9.23 34.30
CA ASN A 12 -12.18 -9.09 34.17
C ASN A 12 -11.49 -10.45 33.96
N ASN A 13 -11.97 -11.52 34.58
CA ASN A 13 -11.44 -12.87 34.36
C ASN A 13 -11.72 -13.37 32.92
N LEU A 14 -12.87 -13.03 32.33
CA LEU A 14 -13.18 -13.37 30.94
C LEU A 14 -12.30 -12.65 29.92
N ASP A 15 -11.84 -11.43 30.21
CA ASP A 15 -10.89 -10.72 29.34
C ASP A 15 -9.44 -11.22 29.55
N VAL A 16 -9.01 -11.37 30.81
CA VAL A 16 -7.61 -11.66 31.16
C VAL A 16 -7.22 -13.13 30.90
N VAL A 17 -8.10 -14.10 31.14
CA VAL A 17 -7.75 -15.53 30.99
C VAL A 17 -7.51 -15.94 29.53
N PRO A 18 -8.32 -15.54 28.53
CA PRO A 18 -8.02 -15.79 27.12
C PRO A 18 -6.78 -15.01 26.65
N PHE A 19 -6.62 -13.75 27.07
CA PHE A 19 -5.47 -12.93 26.71
C PHE A 19 -4.15 -13.54 27.17
N THR A 20 -4.07 -14.01 28.43
CA THR A 20 -2.87 -14.69 28.96
C THR A 20 -2.59 -16.03 28.27
N LYS A 21 -3.61 -16.76 27.78
CA LYS A 21 -3.43 -17.96 26.96
C LYS A 21 -2.89 -17.63 25.56
N ALA A 22 -3.43 -16.60 24.91
CA ALA A 22 -2.96 -16.13 23.60
C ALA A 22 -1.50 -15.66 23.66
N ILE A 23 -1.15 -14.87 24.70
CA ILE A 23 0.23 -14.46 24.99
C ILE A 23 1.18 -15.66 25.08
N LYS A 24 0.79 -16.71 25.81
CA LYS A 24 1.64 -17.92 25.95
C LYS A 24 1.85 -18.60 24.59
N ALA A 25 0.78 -18.80 23.80
CA ALA A 25 0.89 -19.42 22.49
C ALA A 25 1.75 -18.61 21.50
N GLN A 26 1.57 -17.29 21.45
CA GLN A 26 2.36 -16.40 20.59
C GLN A 26 3.83 -16.35 21.02
N ARG A 27 4.12 -16.36 22.33
CA ARG A 27 5.49 -16.46 22.86
C ARG A 27 6.18 -17.76 22.45
N GLU A 28 5.52 -18.92 22.55
CA GLU A 28 6.12 -20.20 22.15
C GLU A 28 6.31 -20.34 20.63
N LEU A 29 5.60 -19.56 19.81
CA LEU A 29 5.89 -19.43 18.37
C LEU A 29 7.18 -18.65 18.14
N LEU A 30 7.34 -17.49 18.79
CA LEU A 30 8.45 -16.55 18.56
C LEU A 30 9.79 -17.05 19.10
N LYS A 31 9.77 -17.79 20.21
CA LYS A 31 10.94 -18.51 20.73
C LYS A 31 11.63 -19.44 19.72
N ARG A 32 10.91 -19.92 18.70
CA ARG A 32 11.50 -20.75 17.62
C ARG A 32 12.48 -19.98 16.75
N PHE A 33 12.43 -18.66 16.78
CA PHE A 33 13.32 -17.73 16.09
C PHE A 33 14.28 -17.02 17.07
N ASP A 34 14.40 -17.52 18.29
CA ASP A 34 15.18 -16.90 19.38
C ASP A 34 14.74 -15.45 19.71
N LEU A 35 13.42 -15.19 19.65
CA LEU A 35 12.83 -13.88 19.98
C LEU A 35 11.91 -13.96 21.20
N ASP A 36 12.08 -13.06 22.17
CA ASP A 36 11.07 -12.85 23.21
C ASP A 36 10.06 -11.78 22.78
N MET A 37 8.79 -12.16 22.76
CA MET A 37 7.67 -11.33 22.31
C MET A 37 7.56 -9.95 23.02
N PHE A 38 8.05 -9.82 24.25
CA PHE A 38 7.94 -8.59 25.02
C PHE A 38 9.21 -7.73 24.97
N ALA A 39 10.38 -8.35 24.77
CA ALA A 39 11.65 -7.64 24.68
C ALA A 39 12.06 -7.30 23.24
N ASP A 40 11.85 -8.22 22.29
CA ASP A 40 12.38 -8.08 20.93
C ASP A 40 11.53 -7.22 20.00
N GLY A 41 10.24 -7.08 20.27
CA GLY A 41 9.37 -6.22 19.48
C GLY A 41 7.99 -6.09 20.08
N VAL A 42 7.65 -4.89 20.55
CA VAL A 42 6.35 -4.56 21.19
C VAL A 42 5.13 -4.83 20.28
N SER A 43 5.34 -5.04 18.98
CA SER A 43 4.26 -5.32 18.02
C SER A 43 4.63 -6.45 17.05
N LEU A 44 3.60 -7.20 16.63
CA LEU A 44 3.75 -8.30 15.68
C LEU A 44 4.50 -7.90 14.39
N PRO A 45 4.27 -6.73 13.76
CA PRO A 45 5.06 -6.33 12.58
C PRO A 45 6.57 -6.25 12.84
N GLY A 46 7.00 -5.76 14.01
CA GLY A 46 8.44 -5.67 14.35
C GLY A 46 9.06 -7.04 14.62
N LEU A 47 8.29 -7.96 15.22
CA LEU A 47 8.70 -9.35 15.40
C LEU A 47 8.73 -10.11 14.07
N SER A 48 7.72 -9.95 13.21
CA SER A 48 7.70 -10.51 11.86
C SER A 48 8.81 -9.94 10.97
N GLU A 49 9.15 -8.65 11.13
CA GLU A 49 10.28 -8.03 10.47
C GLU A 49 11.62 -8.59 11.00
N LYS A 50 11.77 -8.79 12.31
CA LYS A 50 12.94 -9.49 12.86
C LYS A 50 13.06 -10.92 12.34
N VAL A 51 11.98 -11.70 12.32
CA VAL A 51 11.96 -13.04 11.72
C VAL A 51 12.32 -12.98 10.24
N MET A 52 11.73 -12.04 9.48
CA MET A 52 12.06 -11.80 8.08
C MET A 52 13.54 -11.41 7.90
N TYR A 53 14.13 -10.61 8.78
CA TYR A 53 15.55 -10.26 8.70
C TYR A 53 16.46 -11.42 9.11
N GLN A 54 16.14 -12.18 10.17
CA GLN A 54 16.84 -13.42 10.53
C GLN A 54 16.79 -14.48 9.41
N THR A 55 15.73 -14.48 8.59
CA THR A 55 15.54 -15.44 7.49
C THR A 55 15.93 -14.93 6.10
N CYS A 56 15.99 -13.62 5.88
CA CYS A 56 16.19 -13.01 4.56
C CYS A 56 17.27 -11.90 4.51
N PHE A 57 17.67 -11.31 5.65
CA PHE A 57 18.58 -10.16 5.66
C PHE A 57 19.64 -10.18 6.75
N ASN A 58 20.86 -10.47 6.28
CA ASN A 58 22.04 -9.86 6.87
C ASN A 58 22.21 -8.36 6.48
N ASN A 59 21.38 -7.76 5.58
CA ASN A 59 21.81 -6.59 4.78
C ASN A 59 20.78 -5.49 4.33
N LEU A 60 19.53 -5.33 4.83
CA LEU A 60 18.67 -4.16 4.45
C LEU A 60 17.93 -3.48 5.62
N GLN A 61 17.40 -2.27 5.35
CA GLN A 61 16.67 -1.40 6.30
C GLN A 61 15.31 -0.94 5.74
N CYS A 62 14.38 -0.64 6.65
CA CYS A 62 12.98 -0.27 6.36
C CYS A 62 12.73 1.26 6.41
N PRO A 63 11.70 1.80 5.70
CA PRO A 63 11.38 3.23 5.72
C PRO A 63 10.51 3.69 6.92
N ASP A 64 10.77 4.91 7.39
CA ASP A 64 10.10 5.55 8.53
C ASP A 64 8.61 5.93 8.29
N LYS A 65 7.71 5.49 9.18
CA LYS A 65 6.27 5.82 9.16
C LYS A 65 5.92 7.07 9.97
N LYS A 66 6.54 8.21 9.64
CA LYS A 66 6.31 9.49 10.36
C LYS A 66 5.00 10.15 9.90
N PRO A 67 4.04 10.48 10.81
CA PRO A 67 2.76 11.10 10.43
C PRO A 67 2.98 12.45 9.75
N ALA A 68 2.12 12.81 8.80
CA ALA A 68 2.19 14.10 8.12
C ALA A 68 1.54 15.21 8.95
N ASN A 69 1.91 16.45 8.63
CA ASN A 69 1.25 17.63 9.18
C ASN A 69 -0.24 17.64 8.79
N ALA A 70 -1.10 17.95 9.76
CA ALA A 70 -2.53 18.06 9.50
C ALA A 70 -2.82 19.18 8.48
N PHE A 71 -3.60 18.86 7.46
CA PHE A 71 -4.03 19.82 6.44
C PHE A 71 -5.51 19.62 6.10
N GLN A 72 -6.18 20.67 5.64
CA GLN A 72 -7.50 20.54 5.05
C GLN A 72 -7.39 20.30 3.56
N PHE A 73 -8.24 19.41 3.04
CA PHE A 73 -8.31 19.11 1.63
C PHE A 73 -8.57 20.38 0.81
N SER A 74 -7.79 20.59 -0.25
CA SER A 74 -7.83 21.82 -1.03
C SER A 74 -9.22 22.07 -1.64
N ALA A 75 -9.85 23.18 -1.27
CA ALA A 75 -11.14 23.61 -1.83
C ALA A 75 -11.04 23.86 -3.36
N LYS A 76 -9.88 24.35 -3.84
CA LYS A 76 -9.57 24.48 -5.27
C LYS A 76 -9.57 23.12 -5.98
N ARG A 77 -8.98 22.10 -5.36
CA ARG A 77 -8.99 20.72 -5.89
C ARG A 77 -10.39 20.11 -5.85
N MET A 78 -11.16 20.38 -4.80
CA MET A 78 -12.56 19.97 -4.69
C MET A 78 -13.45 20.63 -5.75
N ALA A 79 -13.23 21.91 -6.04
CA ALA A 79 -13.88 22.60 -7.16
C ALA A 79 -13.50 21.99 -8.52
N GLY A 80 -12.25 21.54 -8.67
CA GLY A 80 -11.81 20.74 -9.82
C GLY A 80 -12.58 19.42 -9.97
N TYR A 81 -12.87 18.70 -8.88
CA TYR A 81 -13.73 17.51 -8.96
C TYR A 81 -15.18 17.87 -9.29
N LYS A 82 -15.72 18.97 -8.75
CA LYS A 82 -17.06 19.46 -9.11
C LYS A 82 -17.16 19.84 -10.60
N SER A 83 -16.15 20.50 -11.17
CA SER A 83 -16.15 20.87 -12.60
C SER A 83 -15.95 19.65 -13.51
N GLN A 84 -15.16 18.66 -13.08
CA GLN A 84 -15.04 17.37 -13.77
C GLN A 84 -16.32 16.52 -13.68
N ASP A 85 -17.04 16.54 -12.56
CA ASP A 85 -18.35 15.88 -12.44
C ASP A 85 -19.39 16.63 -13.30
N ALA A 86 -19.44 17.97 -13.27
CA ALA A 86 -20.33 18.77 -14.10
C ALA A 86 -20.09 18.58 -15.61
N LYS A 87 -18.83 18.66 -16.08
CA LYS A 87 -18.45 18.42 -17.49
C LYS A 87 -18.84 17.01 -17.95
N ALA A 88 -18.81 16.04 -17.05
CA ALA A 88 -19.20 14.65 -17.30
C ALA A 88 -20.66 14.33 -16.92
N LYS A 89 -21.48 15.32 -16.56
CA LYS A 89 -22.88 15.17 -16.11
C LYS A 89 -23.08 14.14 -14.99
N ARG A 90 -22.14 14.07 -14.03
CA ARG A 90 -22.17 13.15 -12.87
C ARG A 90 -22.74 13.83 -11.63
N ASN A 91 -23.60 13.13 -10.88
CA ASN A 91 -24.08 13.60 -9.57
C ASN A 91 -22.94 13.62 -8.56
N PHE A 92 -22.56 14.81 -8.09
CA PHE A 92 -21.53 15.02 -7.07
C PHE A 92 -22.12 14.82 -5.66
N GLY A 93 -21.51 13.97 -4.83
CA GLY A 93 -22.07 13.56 -3.53
C GLY A 93 -21.05 13.37 -2.41
N VAL A 94 -19.81 13.83 -2.60
CA VAL A 94 -18.74 13.75 -1.60
C VAL A 94 -18.53 15.15 -1.01
N THR A 95 -18.84 15.35 0.27
CA THR A 95 -18.65 16.67 0.91
C THR A 95 -17.19 16.91 1.29
N LEU A 96 -16.80 18.19 1.40
CA LEU A 96 -15.45 18.56 1.82
C LEU A 96 -15.15 18.10 3.27
N GLU A 97 -16.14 18.20 4.15
CA GLU A 97 -16.07 17.64 5.51
C GLU A 97 -15.81 16.14 5.50
N HIS A 98 -16.55 15.35 4.71
CA HIS A 98 -16.36 13.91 4.65
C HIS A 98 -14.93 13.53 4.24
N VAL A 99 -14.33 14.27 3.29
CA VAL A 99 -12.93 14.07 2.88
C VAL A 99 -11.94 14.48 3.98
N ASN A 100 -12.20 15.57 4.71
CA ASN A 100 -11.38 15.96 5.85
C ASN A 100 -11.46 14.94 7.01
N THR A 101 -12.65 14.39 7.29
CA THR A 101 -12.82 13.28 8.26
C THR A 101 -12.02 12.05 7.84
N LEU A 102 -11.97 11.72 6.54
CA LEU A 102 -11.15 10.62 6.03
C LEU A 102 -9.65 10.91 6.12
N LEU A 103 -9.19 12.14 5.84
CA LEU A 103 -7.79 12.56 6.02
C LEU A 103 -7.34 12.43 7.48
N GLN A 104 -8.18 12.86 8.42
CA GLN A 104 -7.91 12.74 9.85
C GLN A 104 -7.83 11.27 10.30
N LYS A 105 -8.77 10.42 9.85
CA LYS A 105 -8.77 8.98 10.13
C LYS A 105 -7.53 8.26 9.61
N GLN A 106 -7.00 8.64 8.45
CA GLN A 106 -5.77 8.06 7.87
C GLN A 106 -4.47 8.75 8.35
N LYS A 107 -4.53 9.60 9.37
CA LYS A 107 -3.39 10.37 9.93
C LYS A 107 -2.59 11.14 8.86
N TYR A 108 -3.27 11.62 7.81
CA TYR A 108 -2.66 12.33 6.69
C TYR A 108 -1.54 11.50 5.98
N LEU A 109 -1.61 10.18 6.05
CA LEU A 109 -0.69 9.27 5.33
C LEU A 109 -1.38 8.64 4.13
N CYS A 110 -0.61 8.36 3.08
CA CYS A 110 -1.10 7.55 1.96
C CYS A 110 -1.37 6.12 2.43
N GLY A 111 -2.61 5.64 2.27
CA GLY A 111 -3.01 4.29 2.66
C GLY A 111 -2.32 3.13 1.91
N LEU A 112 -1.48 3.43 0.91
CA LEU A 112 -0.69 2.45 0.15
C LEU A 112 0.79 2.46 0.54
N CYS A 113 1.45 3.62 0.47
CA CYS A 113 2.89 3.75 0.65
C CYS A 113 3.35 4.40 1.96
N TYR A 114 2.41 4.79 2.84
CA TYR A 114 2.66 5.51 4.10
C TYR A 114 3.42 6.85 3.95
N CYS A 115 3.66 7.35 2.73
CA CYS A 115 4.20 8.68 2.51
C CYS A 115 3.26 9.75 3.05
N GLN A 116 3.85 10.86 3.49
CA GLN A 116 3.13 12.01 4.02
C GLN A 116 2.30 12.69 2.93
N LEU A 117 0.99 12.82 3.16
CA LEU A 117 0.11 13.58 2.29
C LEU A 117 0.19 15.08 2.65
N THR A 118 0.03 15.90 1.64
CA THR A 118 -0.11 17.36 1.73
C THR A 118 -1.36 17.79 0.98
N ALA A 119 -1.72 19.08 1.08
CA ALA A 119 -2.84 19.66 0.32
C ALA A 119 -2.74 19.40 -1.20
N ASP A 120 -1.51 19.27 -1.70
CA ASP A 120 -1.19 19.11 -3.12
C ASP A 120 -1.03 17.65 -3.57
N THR A 121 -0.88 16.69 -2.64
CA THR A 121 -0.76 15.26 -2.98
C THR A 121 -2.02 14.44 -2.66
N GLY A 122 -2.84 14.85 -1.69
CA GLY A 122 -4.10 14.16 -1.34
C GLY A 122 -5.11 14.12 -2.49
N SER A 123 -5.71 12.96 -2.77
CA SER A 123 -6.73 12.78 -3.80
C SER A 123 -7.86 11.84 -3.37
N VAL A 124 -9.01 11.94 -4.04
CA VAL A 124 -10.21 11.13 -3.76
C VAL A 124 -10.69 10.53 -5.07
N MET A 125 -11.04 9.24 -5.05
CA MET A 125 -11.56 8.53 -6.22
C MET A 125 -13.00 8.07 -5.98
N LYS A 126 -13.78 7.99 -7.06
CA LYS A 126 -15.20 7.63 -7.06
C LYS A 126 -15.45 6.57 -8.14
N ILE A 127 -16.29 5.58 -7.85
CA ILE A 127 -16.67 4.56 -8.83
C ILE A 127 -17.48 5.23 -9.96
N ARG A 128 -17.16 4.89 -11.22
CA ARG A 128 -17.68 5.60 -12.41
C ARG A 128 -19.12 5.21 -12.76
N GLY A 129 -19.86 6.17 -13.34
CA GLY A 129 -21.03 5.91 -14.18
C GLY A 129 -22.40 5.73 -13.49
N GLY A 130 -22.51 5.75 -12.16
CA GLY A 130 -23.81 5.62 -11.47
C GLY A 130 -24.53 4.29 -11.71
N LYS A 131 -23.84 3.29 -12.27
CA LYS A 131 -24.38 1.96 -12.56
C LYS A 131 -24.70 1.23 -11.26
N VAL A 132 -25.91 0.67 -11.16
CA VAL A 132 -26.27 -0.20 -10.03
C VAL A 132 -25.44 -1.49 -10.12
N CYS A 133 -24.78 -1.86 -9.03
CA CYS A 133 -24.04 -3.12 -8.94
C CYS A 133 -25.03 -4.30 -9.05
N LYS A 134 -24.95 -5.06 -10.14
CA LYS A 134 -25.84 -6.21 -10.37
C LYS A 134 -25.40 -7.48 -9.64
N LYS A 135 -24.11 -7.64 -9.40
CA LYS A 135 -23.48 -8.79 -8.76
C LYS A 135 -22.11 -8.40 -8.22
N ILE A 136 -21.78 -8.83 -7.02
CA ILE A 136 -20.43 -8.76 -6.46
C ILE A 136 -19.81 -10.15 -6.61
N ILE A 137 -18.58 -10.22 -7.11
CA ILE A 137 -17.76 -11.43 -7.13
C ILE A 137 -16.44 -11.05 -6.46
N GLY A 138 -16.17 -11.67 -5.31
CA GLY A 138 -14.90 -11.50 -4.60
C GLY A 138 -13.91 -12.57 -5.06
N TYR A 139 -12.75 -12.13 -5.56
CA TYR A 139 -11.57 -12.97 -5.69
C TYR A 139 -10.56 -12.47 -4.66
N ASP A 140 -10.05 -13.36 -3.82
CA ASP A 140 -8.94 -13.07 -2.92
C ASP A 140 -7.73 -13.90 -3.33
N ALA A 141 -6.57 -13.27 -3.36
CA ALA A 141 -5.34 -13.90 -3.82
C ALA A 141 -4.53 -14.37 -2.61
N ASN A 142 -4.47 -15.70 -2.43
CA ASN A 142 -3.77 -16.36 -1.32
C ASN A 142 -2.35 -15.80 -1.14
N ALA A 143 -2.18 -14.96 -0.11
CA ALA A 143 -0.92 -14.32 0.25
C ALA A 143 -0.18 -13.61 -0.92
N LEU A 144 -0.91 -12.87 -1.77
CA LEU A 144 -0.39 -12.17 -2.96
C LEU A 144 0.99 -11.51 -2.79
N TYR A 145 1.21 -10.78 -1.70
CA TYR A 145 2.49 -10.10 -1.45
C TYR A 145 3.65 -11.07 -1.14
N LEU A 146 3.39 -12.17 -0.41
CA LEU A 146 4.42 -13.19 -0.18
C LEU A 146 4.74 -13.96 -1.46
N TRP A 147 3.74 -14.22 -2.31
CA TRP A 147 3.97 -14.78 -3.64
C TRP A 147 4.81 -13.83 -4.51
N ALA A 148 4.47 -12.55 -4.56
CA ALA A 148 5.24 -11.55 -5.32
C ALA A 148 6.69 -11.42 -4.82
N LEU A 149 6.91 -11.41 -3.49
CA LEU A 149 8.25 -11.39 -2.88
C LEU A 149 9.06 -12.68 -3.13
N GLY A 150 8.41 -13.79 -3.50
CA GLY A 150 9.06 -15.05 -3.87
C GLY A 150 9.41 -15.19 -5.36
N ASN A 151 9.10 -14.20 -6.19
CA ASN A 151 9.53 -14.13 -7.59
C ASN A 151 10.87 -13.39 -7.72
N GLU A 152 11.45 -13.35 -8.92
CA GLU A 152 12.58 -12.49 -9.20
C GLU A 152 12.21 -11.01 -8.98
N MET A 153 13.06 -10.29 -8.23
CA MET A 153 12.85 -8.91 -7.82
C MET A 153 14.15 -8.13 -8.03
N PRO A 154 14.11 -6.92 -8.62
CA PRO A 154 15.33 -6.23 -9.03
C PRO A 154 16.06 -5.60 -7.81
N CYS A 155 17.38 -5.82 -7.71
CA CYS A 155 18.24 -5.39 -6.58
C CYS A 155 19.71 -5.12 -7.02
N GLY A 156 20.38 -4.04 -6.55
CA GLY A 156 21.84 -3.82 -6.85
C GLY A 156 22.35 -2.35 -6.97
N ARG A 157 23.01 -2.01 -8.10
CA ARG A 157 23.27 -0.65 -8.68
C ARG A 157 22.33 -0.36 -9.85
N LEU A 158 21.52 0.71 -9.80
CA LEU A 158 20.54 1.01 -10.84
C LEU A 158 21.29 1.55 -12.06
N THR A 159 21.25 0.81 -13.16
CA THR A 159 21.88 1.15 -14.43
C THR A 159 20.83 1.41 -15.48
N THR A 160 20.83 2.60 -16.07
CA THR A 160 20.11 2.87 -17.31
C THR A 160 20.91 2.28 -18.47
N VAL A 161 20.21 1.64 -19.40
CA VAL A 161 20.76 1.17 -20.68
C VAL A 161 19.90 1.82 -21.76
N GLU A 162 20.53 2.45 -22.75
CA GLU A 162 19.81 3.00 -23.91
C GLU A 162 19.11 1.87 -24.68
N ALA A 163 17.94 2.19 -25.25
CA ALA A 163 17.21 1.21 -26.06
C ALA A 163 18.03 0.81 -27.30
N TYR A 164 18.09 -0.49 -27.57
CA TYR A 164 18.83 -1.06 -28.71
C TYR A 164 17.95 -2.00 -29.53
N ASP A 165 18.29 -2.17 -30.80
CA ASP A 165 17.58 -3.07 -31.71
C ASP A 165 17.67 -4.52 -31.20
N GLY A 166 16.50 -5.12 -30.91
CA GLY A 166 16.39 -6.46 -30.33
C GLY A 166 16.09 -6.51 -28.83
N ILE A 167 16.11 -5.39 -28.09
CA ILE A 167 15.83 -5.35 -26.64
C ILE A 167 14.48 -6.02 -26.26
N ILE A 168 13.46 -5.88 -27.12
CA ILE A 168 12.15 -6.50 -26.93
C ILE A 168 12.22 -8.03 -26.99
N ASP A 169 13.05 -8.59 -27.86
CA ASP A 169 13.17 -10.04 -28.01
C ASP A 169 14.10 -10.63 -26.94
N ASP A 170 15.07 -9.86 -26.45
CA ASP A 170 15.87 -10.19 -25.27
C ASP A 170 15.06 -10.16 -23.97
N ILE A 171 14.10 -9.23 -23.83
CA ILE A 171 13.12 -9.22 -22.72
C ILE A 171 12.21 -10.45 -22.80
N LYS A 172 11.65 -10.78 -23.98
CA LYS A 172 10.79 -11.97 -24.17
C LYS A 172 11.52 -13.31 -23.96
N ALA A 173 12.84 -13.30 -24.09
CA ALA A 173 13.70 -14.47 -23.90
C ALA A 173 14.35 -14.49 -22.50
N ASP A 174 13.84 -13.69 -21.55
CA ASP A 174 14.31 -13.56 -20.17
C ASP A 174 15.82 -13.25 -20.02
N LYS A 175 16.44 -12.65 -21.06
CA LYS A 175 17.85 -12.21 -21.00
C LYS A 175 18.01 -10.84 -20.33
N VAL A 176 16.92 -10.06 -20.30
CA VAL A 176 16.88 -8.71 -19.72
C VAL A 176 15.70 -8.62 -18.76
N PHE A 177 16.00 -8.51 -17.46
CA PHE A 177 15.02 -8.30 -16.41
C PHE A 177 15.24 -6.94 -15.74
N GLY A 178 14.18 -6.14 -15.57
CA GLY A 178 14.27 -4.80 -14.99
C GLY A 178 13.07 -3.91 -15.27
N PHE A 179 13.27 -2.60 -15.15
CA PHE A 179 12.25 -1.59 -15.42
C PHE A 179 12.44 -1.00 -16.82
N LEU A 180 11.34 -0.86 -17.56
CA LEU A 180 11.32 -0.21 -18.88
C LEU A 180 10.59 1.13 -18.79
N GLU A 181 11.29 2.22 -19.13
CA GLU A 181 10.65 3.50 -19.42
C GLU A 181 10.11 3.48 -20.85
N CYS A 182 8.81 3.69 -21.01
CA CYS A 182 8.16 3.65 -22.32
C CYS A 182 6.88 4.50 -22.39
N ASP A 183 6.58 4.95 -23.60
CA ASP A 183 5.43 5.77 -23.93
C ASP A 183 4.19 4.87 -24.14
N ILE A 184 3.29 4.79 -23.16
CA ILE A 184 2.10 3.91 -23.21
C ILE A 184 0.90 4.69 -23.78
N ARG A 185 0.27 4.15 -24.83
CA ARG A 185 -0.93 4.74 -25.47
C ARG A 185 -2.02 3.70 -25.68
N THR A 186 -3.23 3.95 -25.18
CA THR A 186 -4.41 3.12 -25.49
C THR A 186 -4.87 3.40 -26.93
N PRO A 187 -4.99 2.39 -27.81
CA PRO A 187 -5.55 2.56 -29.15
C PRO A 187 -6.94 3.18 -29.13
N GLU A 188 -7.25 4.07 -30.07
CA GLU A 188 -8.49 4.88 -30.06
C GLU A 188 -9.76 4.03 -29.90
N HIS A 189 -9.85 2.95 -30.67
CA HIS A 189 -10.98 2.01 -30.66
C HIS A 189 -11.16 1.25 -29.34
N LEU A 190 -10.14 1.20 -28.47
CA LEU A 190 -10.18 0.53 -27.16
C LEU A 190 -10.36 1.51 -25.99
N LYS A 191 -10.27 2.82 -26.20
CA LYS A 191 -10.41 3.82 -25.12
C LYS A 191 -11.78 3.77 -24.44
N GLN A 192 -12.84 3.50 -25.19
CA GLN A 192 -14.19 3.37 -24.62
C GLN A 192 -14.29 2.14 -23.70
N TYR A 193 -13.69 1.01 -24.11
CA TYR A 193 -13.69 -0.24 -23.35
C TYR A 193 -12.85 -0.12 -22.05
N PHE A 194 -11.59 0.30 -22.16
CA PHE A 194 -10.71 0.45 -21.00
C PHE A 194 -11.04 1.68 -20.13
N GLY A 195 -11.82 2.63 -20.63
CA GLY A 195 -12.26 3.82 -19.90
C GLY A 195 -13.13 3.54 -18.66
N GLU A 196 -13.65 2.32 -18.50
CA GLU A 196 -14.34 1.89 -17.28
C GLU A 196 -13.42 1.24 -16.24
N MET A 197 -12.25 0.74 -16.66
CA MET A 197 -11.28 0.12 -15.75
C MET A 197 -10.57 1.19 -14.92
N THR A 198 -10.20 0.81 -13.70
CA THR A 198 -9.29 1.65 -12.89
C THR A 198 -7.92 1.55 -13.54
N PRO A 199 -7.30 2.66 -13.95
CA PRO A 199 -6.02 2.59 -14.64
C PRO A 199 -4.94 2.13 -13.66
N ILE A 200 -4.28 1.02 -13.98
CA ILE A 200 -3.15 0.48 -13.20
C ILE A 200 -1.98 1.48 -13.24
N PHE A 201 -1.81 2.14 -14.38
CA PHE A 201 -0.81 3.19 -14.59
C PHE A 201 -1.43 4.58 -14.37
N LYS A 202 -0.74 5.43 -13.59
CA LYS A 202 -1.13 6.83 -13.42
C LYS A 202 -0.57 7.63 -14.59
N ASN A 203 -1.42 8.29 -15.38
CA ASN A 203 -0.96 9.27 -16.38
C ASN A 203 -0.16 10.38 -15.69
N ILE A 204 1.15 10.38 -15.89
CA ILE A 204 2.11 11.36 -15.38
C ILE A 204 3.19 11.56 -16.45
N LEU A 205 3.54 12.81 -16.73
CA LEU A 205 4.74 13.15 -17.49
C LEU A 205 5.91 13.10 -16.51
N ILE A 206 6.94 12.31 -16.81
CA ILE A 206 8.15 12.21 -16.01
C ILE A 206 9.11 13.29 -16.53
N GLU A 207 8.96 14.52 -16.03
CA GLU A 207 9.80 15.66 -16.44
C GLU A 207 11.19 15.67 -15.77
N ALA A 208 11.48 14.72 -14.88
CA ALA A 208 12.79 14.57 -14.24
C ALA A 208 13.07 13.11 -13.85
N ILE A 209 14.31 12.67 -14.08
CA ILE A 209 14.86 11.44 -13.49
C ILE A 209 14.89 11.64 -11.96
N ILE A 210 13.95 11.02 -11.26
CA ILE A 210 13.93 11.02 -9.80
C ILE A 210 14.99 10.03 -9.32
N TRP A 211 16.20 10.55 -9.15
CA TRP A 211 17.33 9.84 -8.55
C TRP A 211 16.95 9.18 -7.22
N LYS A 212 17.27 7.90 -7.08
CA LYS A 212 17.87 7.41 -5.83
C LYS A 212 18.76 6.19 -6.07
N TYR A 213 19.86 6.22 -5.32
CA TYR A 213 20.96 5.27 -5.24
C TYR A 213 20.60 3.80 -5.38
N TRP A 214 21.62 3.09 -5.83
CA TRP A 214 21.87 1.66 -5.71
C TRP A 214 23.42 1.57 -5.99
N SER A 215 24.21 0.62 -5.48
CA SER A 215 25.70 0.68 -5.50
C SER A 215 26.41 -0.50 -6.17
N THR A 216 27.42 -0.26 -7.04
CA THR A 216 28.23 -1.34 -7.63
C THR A 216 29.18 -1.82 -6.56
N HIS A 217 29.23 -3.12 -6.32
CA HIS A 217 30.44 -3.93 -6.47
C HIS A 217 30.00 -5.39 -6.65
N ARG A 218 30.53 -6.06 -7.69
CA ARG A 218 30.64 -7.52 -7.72
C ARG A 218 31.95 -7.88 -7.02
N GLN A 219 31.86 -8.50 -5.85
CA GLN A 219 32.70 -9.63 -5.43
C GLN A 219 31.80 -10.55 -4.59
#